data_AF-A0AAV9ZEI1-F1
#
_entry.id   AF-A0AAV9ZEI1-F1
#
_cell.length_a   1.000
_cell.length_b   1.000
_cell.length_c   1.000
_cell.angle_alpha   90.00
_cell.angle_beta   90.00
_cell.angle_gamma   90.00
#
_symmetry.space_group_name_H-M   'P 1'
#
loop_
_entity.id
_entity.type
_entity.pdbx_description
1 polymer ?
#
loop_
_entity_poly.entity_id
_entity_poly.type
_entity_poly.pdbx_seq_one_letter_code
_entity_poly.pdbx_strand_id
1 'polypeptide(L)'
;ELITWLRSKTYVVALIRQTQADAGRSPLSVIRAVLTRWTSHYLAYKRLLELKLTLQTLALQDSLRDTNSKQLVTGDQKAKAKAQEMLKIIGNSVFWDAVERIKRHLEPLAMATNIMQGIECRLDVWLQTELLLWTFGNLYRAFNELTDPADRHVKKAVLASIELRWSKCDQDVFIAAWIFNLYFSVSWFKSHPFLSNRGIFSLLRRLHNRFF
;
A
#
# COMPACT_ATOMS: atom_id res chain seq x y z
N GLU A 1 -1.66 14.44 -10.40
CA GLU A 1 -2.31 15.72 -10.80
C GLU A 1 -3.81 15.74 -10.56
N LEU A 2 -4.56 14.71 -10.96
CA LEU A 2 -6.01 14.63 -10.73
C LEU A 2 -6.42 14.95 -9.28
N ILE A 3 -5.77 14.32 -8.30
CA ILE A 3 -5.99 14.58 -6.87
C ILE A 3 -5.78 16.06 -6.50
N THR A 4 -4.75 16.70 -7.06
CA THR A 4 -4.47 18.12 -6.84
C THR A 4 -5.57 18.98 -7.43
N TRP A 5 -6.02 18.66 -8.65
CA TRP A 5 -7.09 19.40 -9.32
C TRP A 5 -8.44 19.25 -8.58
N LEU A 6 -8.84 18.04 -8.19
CA LEU A 6 -10.07 17.80 -7.43
C LEU A 6 -10.12 18.61 -6.13
N ARG A 7 -8.96 18.86 -5.52
CA ARG A 7 -8.82 19.64 -4.30
C ARG A 7 -8.56 21.13 -4.51
N SER A 8 -8.37 21.57 -5.76
CA SER A 8 -7.99 22.95 -6.07
C SER A 8 -9.13 23.95 -5.82
N LYS A 9 -10.39 23.50 -5.94
CA LYS A 9 -11.58 24.32 -5.73
C LYS A 9 -12.47 23.66 -4.67
N THR A 10 -12.82 24.41 -3.63
CA THR A 10 -13.81 24.00 -2.61
C THR A 10 -15.14 23.62 -3.24
N TYR A 11 -15.54 24.31 -4.31
CA TYR A 11 -16.74 24.01 -5.08
C TYR A 11 -16.73 22.58 -5.67
N VAL A 12 -15.61 22.12 -6.23
CA VAL A 12 -15.50 20.75 -6.77
C VAL A 12 -15.63 19.70 -5.66
N VAL A 13 -15.06 19.97 -4.49
CA VAL A 13 -15.21 19.09 -3.33
C VAL A 13 -16.67 19.04 -2.84
N ALA A 14 -17.37 20.18 -2.86
CA ALA A 14 -18.79 20.25 -2.51
C ALA A 14 -19.65 19.44 -3.49
N LEU A 15 -19.39 19.55 -4.80
CA LEU A 15 -20.07 18.75 -5.82
C LEU A 15 -19.87 17.25 -5.62
N ILE A 16 -18.64 16.80 -5.33
CA ILE A 16 -18.36 15.39 -5.04
C ILE A 16 -19.22 14.92 -3.85
N ARG A 17 -19.27 15.69 -2.76
CA ARG A 17 -20.08 15.36 -1.58
C ARG A 17 -21.57 15.29 -1.90
N GLN A 18 -22.07 16.23 -2.70
CA GLN A 18 -23.47 16.24 -3.14
C GLN A 18 -23.79 14.99 -3.97
N THR A 19 -22.98 14.67 -4.97
CA THR A 19 -23.16 13.47 -5.79
C THR A 19 -23.08 12.17 -4.95
N GLN A 20 -22.27 12.15 -3.89
CA GLN A 20 -22.27 11.02 -2.95
C GLN A 20 -23.56 10.93 -2.14
N ALA A 21 -24.06 12.06 -1.64
CA ALA A 21 -25.30 12.14 -0.88
C ALA A 21 -26.51 11.71 -1.74
N ASP A 22 -26.58 12.20 -2.99
CA ASP A 22 -27.62 11.84 -3.96
C ASP A 22 -27.61 10.33 -4.27
N ALA A 23 -26.43 9.70 -4.22
CA ALA A 23 -26.26 8.26 -4.41
C ALA A 23 -26.40 7.44 -3.10
N GLY A 24 -26.79 8.06 -1.98
CA GLY A 24 -26.93 7.40 -0.68
C GLY A 24 -25.62 6.87 -0.10
N ARG A 25 -24.46 7.40 -0.51
CA ARG A 25 -23.13 6.95 -0.08
C ARG A 25 -22.62 7.77 1.11
N SER A 26 -21.81 7.12 1.94
CA SER A 26 -21.07 7.81 3.01
C SER A 26 -20.12 8.87 2.42
N PRO A 27 -20.03 10.07 3.03
CA PRO A 27 -19.21 11.16 2.50
C PRO A 27 -17.72 10.79 2.57
N LEU A 28 -17.06 10.74 1.42
CA LEU A 28 -15.63 10.47 1.32
C LEU A 28 -14.91 11.70 0.78
N SER A 29 -13.82 12.08 1.44
CA SER A 29 -12.96 13.19 0.99
C SER A 29 -11.81 12.70 0.11
N VAL A 30 -11.35 13.55 -0.80
CA VAL A 30 -10.15 13.31 -1.62
C VAL A 30 -8.90 13.49 -0.76
N ILE A 31 -8.10 12.43 -0.63
CA ILE A 31 -6.85 12.44 0.13
C ILE A 31 -5.69 12.87 -0.76
N ARG A 32 -4.84 13.78 -0.27
CA ARG A 32 -3.58 14.16 -0.92
C ARG A 32 -2.46 13.41 -0.22
N ALA A 33 -1.69 12.66 -1.00
CA ALA A 33 -0.50 11.99 -0.50
C ALA A 33 0.59 13.01 -0.12
N VAL A 34 1.30 12.72 0.97
CA VAL A 34 2.56 13.36 1.31
C VAL A 34 3.64 12.71 0.46
N LEU A 35 4.40 13.53 -0.29
CA LEU A 35 5.36 13.04 -1.28
C LEU A 35 6.34 12.01 -0.71
N THR A 36 6.83 12.23 0.51
CA THR A 36 7.85 11.42 1.17
C THR A 36 7.34 10.14 1.82
N ARG A 37 6.02 9.91 1.91
CA ARG A 37 5.43 8.77 2.62
C ARG A 37 4.58 7.92 1.68
N TRP A 38 5.13 6.82 1.19
CA TRP A 38 4.44 5.90 0.27
C TRP A 38 3.11 5.33 0.83
N THR A 39 2.97 5.17 2.15
CA THR A 39 1.70 4.79 2.78
C THR A 39 0.58 5.82 2.54
N SER A 40 0.93 7.10 2.48
CA SER A 40 -0.03 8.15 2.14
C SER A 40 -0.42 8.12 0.66
N HIS A 41 0.46 7.66 -0.23
CA HIS A 41 0.14 7.40 -1.64
C HIS A 41 -0.82 6.22 -1.76
N TYR A 42 -0.60 5.13 -1.01
CA TYR A 42 -1.56 4.02 -0.93
C TYR A 42 -2.96 4.50 -0.50
N LEU A 43 -3.05 5.25 0.60
CA LEU A 43 -4.33 5.78 1.08
C LEU A 43 -5.00 6.72 0.06
N ALA A 44 -4.21 7.56 -0.61
CA ALA A 44 -4.71 8.45 -1.65
C ALA A 44 -5.26 7.69 -2.86
N TYR A 45 -4.56 6.66 -3.34
CA TYR A 45 -5.02 5.83 -4.47
C TYR A 45 -6.22 4.97 -4.10
N LYS A 46 -6.22 4.34 -2.92
CA LYS A 46 -7.38 3.60 -2.40
C LYS A 46 -8.61 4.50 -2.37
N ARG A 47 -8.48 5.71 -1.80
CA ARG A 47 -9.57 6.67 -1.72
C ARG A 47 -10.02 7.19 -3.08
N LEU A 48 -9.09 7.37 -4.01
CA LEU A 48 -9.41 7.78 -5.37
C LEU A 48 -10.22 6.70 -6.11
N LEU A 49 -9.90 5.42 -5.91
CA LEU A 49 -10.66 4.29 -6.46
C LEU A 49 -12.06 4.18 -5.85
N GLU A 50 -12.21 4.39 -4.54
CA GLU A 50 -13.53 4.44 -3.87
C GLU A 50 -14.42 5.56 -4.46
N LEU A 51 -13.81 6.67 -4.89
CA LEU A 51 -14.48 7.80 -5.52
C LEU A 51 -14.68 7.65 -7.04
N LYS A 52 -14.14 6.60 -7.69
CA LYS A 52 -14.17 6.43 -9.16
C LYS A 52 -15.57 6.60 -9.73
N LEU A 53 -16.55 5.84 -9.21
CA LEU A 53 -17.93 5.89 -9.70
C LEU A 53 -18.56 7.28 -9.51
N THR A 54 -18.35 7.90 -8.34
CA THR A 54 -18.84 9.26 -8.06
C THR A 54 -18.26 10.26 -9.05
N LEU A 55 -16.95 10.18 -9.34
CA LEU A 55 -16.29 11.08 -10.28
C LEU A 55 -16.78 10.87 -11.72
N GLN A 56 -17.02 9.61 -12.12
CA GLN A 56 -17.57 9.29 -13.44
C GLN A 56 -19.01 9.79 -13.59
N THR A 57 -19.86 9.60 -12.58
CA THR A 57 -21.22 10.14 -12.56
C THR A 57 -21.21 11.67 -12.64
N LEU A 58 -20.36 12.33 -11.85
CA LEU A 58 -20.25 13.79 -11.86
C LEU A 58 -19.77 14.30 -13.23
N ALA A 59 -18.80 13.63 -13.84
CA ALA A 59 -18.33 13.95 -15.19
C ALA A 59 -19.43 13.78 -16.25
N LEU A 60 -20.23 12.73 -16.15
CA LEU A 60 -21.34 12.46 -17.05
C LEU A 60 -22.45 13.51 -16.89
N GLN A 61 -22.85 13.82 -15.64
CA GLN A 61 -23.83 14.87 -15.35
C GLN A 61 -23.39 16.24 -15.89
N ASP A 62 -22.11 16.59 -15.76
CA ASP A 62 -21.57 17.83 -16.31
C ASP A 62 -21.54 17.84 -17.85
N SER A 63 -21.34 16.67 -18.48
CA SER A 63 -21.33 16.55 -19.94
C SER A 63 -22.71 16.74 -20.57
N LEU A 64 -23.77 16.37 -19.86
CA LEU A 64 -25.17 16.52 -20.28
C LEU A 64 -25.71 17.95 -20.10
N ARG A 65 -25.01 18.80 -19.36
CA ARG A 65 -25.41 20.19 -19.14
C ARG A 65 -24.97 21.09 -20.31
N ASP A 66 -25.80 22.10 -20.58
CA ASP A 66 -25.49 23.15 -21.55
C ASP A 66 -24.15 23.82 -21.26
N THR A 67 -23.51 24.35 -22.31
CA THR A 67 -22.18 24.98 -22.24
C THR A 67 -22.09 26.08 -21.18
N ASN A 68 -23.18 26.83 -20.95
CA ASN A 68 -23.25 27.89 -19.95
C ASN A 68 -23.54 27.39 -18.52
N SER A 69 -23.98 26.14 -18.37
CA SER A 69 -24.38 25.52 -17.10
C SER A 69 -23.37 24.48 -16.59
N LYS A 70 -22.22 24.33 -17.26
CA LYS A 70 -21.13 23.44 -16.82
C LYS A 70 -20.55 23.93 -15.51
N GLN A 71 -20.51 23.04 -14.53
CA GLN A 71 -20.05 23.30 -13.18
C GLN A 71 -18.56 22.91 -13.02
N LEU A 72 -18.06 21.93 -13.78
CA LEU A 72 -16.66 21.49 -13.70
C LEU A 72 -15.72 22.30 -14.62
N VAL A 73 -16.18 22.70 -15.80
CA VAL A 73 -15.38 23.43 -16.80
C VAL A 73 -15.62 24.94 -16.66
N THR A 74 -15.11 25.53 -15.57
CA THR A 74 -15.34 26.94 -15.20
C THR A 74 -14.04 27.75 -15.07
N GLY A 75 -14.12 29.06 -15.35
CA GLY A 75 -13.02 30.03 -15.23
C GLY A 75 -12.29 30.32 -16.54
N ASP A 76 -11.04 30.76 -16.43
CA ASP A 76 -10.19 31.16 -17.56
C ASP A 76 -9.89 30.02 -18.53
N GLN A 77 -9.44 30.35 -19.74
CA GLN A 77 -9.12 29.38 -20.79
C GLN A 77 -8.17 28.27 -20.32
N LYS A 78 -7.16 28.61 -19.51
CA LYS A 78 -6.23 27.64 -18.90
C LYS A 78 -6.92 26.69 -17.91
N ALA A 79 -7.83 27.22 -17.08
CA ALA A 79 -8.58 26.42 -16.12
C ALA A 79 -9.57 25.47 -16.82
N LYS A 80 -10.23 25.94 -17.89
CA LYS A 80 -11.09 25.13 -18.75
C LYS A 80 -10.32 24.00 -19.43
N ALA A 81 -9.15 24.30 -20.00
CA ALA A 81 -8.29 23.29 -20.61
C ALA A 81 -7.86 22.21 -19.60
N LYS A 82 -7.45 22.61 -18.38
CA LYS A 82 -7.08 21.65 -17.33
C LYS A 82 -8.28 20.81 -16.88
N ALA A 83 -9.47 21.40 -16.73
CA ALA A 83 -10.68 20.66 -16.39
C ALA A 83 -11.03 19.60 -17.45
N GLN A 84 -10.93 19.94 -18.73
CA GLN A 84 -11.16 18.99 -19.83
C GLN A 84 -10.13 17.86 -19.83
N GLU A 85 -8.86 18.16 -19.58
CA GLU A 85 -7.80 17.16 -19.42
C GLU A 85 -8.13 16.19 -18.28
N MET A 86 -8.55 16.69 -17.12
CA MET A 86 -8.89 15.85 -15.96
C MET A 86 -10.14 15.02 -16.20
N LEU A 87 -11.15 15.54 -16.91
CA LEU A 87 -12.33 14.79 -17.32
C LEU A 87 -11.97 13.64 -18.26
N LYS A 88 -11.03 13.84 -19.20
CA LYS A 88 -10.51 12.76 -20.06
C LYS A 88 -9.82 11.67 -19.23
N ILE A 89 -9.08 12.04 -18.19
CA ILE A 89 -8.46 11.07 -17.26
C ILE A 89 -9.53 10.29 -16.50
N ILE A 90 -10.58 10.95 -15.99
CA ILE A 90 -11.69 10.29 -15.28
C ILE A 90 -12.42 9.28 -16.18
N GLY A 91 -12.56 9.59 -17.48
CA GLY A 91 -13.15 8.69 -18.47
C GLY A 91 -12.23 7.55 -18.95
N ASN A 92 -10.93 7.60 -18.66
CA ASN A 92 -9.96 6.64 -19.18
C ASN A 92 -9.90 5.37 -18.31
N SER A 93 -10.34 4.22 -18.83
CA SER A 93 -10.27 2.93 -18.13
C SER A 93 -8.85 2.52 -17.78
N VAL A 94 -7.91 2.68 -18.71
CA VAL A 94 -6.49 2.32 -18.55
C VAL A 94 -5.85 3.07 -17.38
N PHE A 95 -6.24 4.32 -17.16
CA PHE A 95 -5.80 5.09 -15.99
C PHE A 95 -6.25 4.43 -14.68
N TRP A 96 -7.51 4.03 -14.60
CA TRP A 96 -8.05 3.41 -13.39
C TRP A 96 -7.43 2.03 -13.13
N ASP A 97 -7.22 1.24 -14.18
CA ASP A 97 -6.57 -0.06 -14.07
C ASP A 97 -5.12 0.08 -13.59
N ALA A 98 -4.41 1.12 -14.05
CA ALA A 98 -3.07 1.44 -13.57
C ALA A 98 -3.07 1.85 -12.08
N VAL A 99 -4.02 2.70 -11.64
CA VAL A 99 -4.15 3.08 -10.23
C VAL A 99 -4.49 1.87 -9.36
N GLU A 100 -5.36 0.98 -9.83
CA GLU A 100 -5.70 -0.25 -9.14
C GLU A 100 -4.50 -1.19 -9.01
N ARG A 101 -3.72 -1.35 -10.07
CA ARG A 101 -2.47 -2.13 -10.06
C ARG A 101 -1.47 -1.58 -9.04
N ILE A 102 -1.26 -0.27 -9.01
CA ILE A 102 -0.39 0.37 -8.01
C ILE A 102 -0.93 0.14 -6.59
N LYS A 103 -2.24 0.28 -6.37
CA LYS A 103 -2.88 0.01 -5.08
C LYS A 103 -2.61 -1.43 -4.62
N ARG A 104 -2.77 -2.42 -5.52
CA ARG A 104 -2.50 -3.84 -5.22
C ARG A 104 -1.05 -4.08 -4.78
N HIS A 105 -0.08 -3.41 -5.41
CA HIS A 105 1.33 -3.53 -5.03
C HIS A 105 1.65 -2.85 -3.69
N LEU A 106 1.03 -1.71 -3.40
CA LEU A 106 1.29 -0.98 -2.16
C LEU A 106 0.55 -1.54 -0.95
N GLU A 107 -0.57 -2.24 -1.15
CA GLU A 107 -1.41 -2.80 -0.10
C GLU A 107 -0.67 -3.74 0.86
N PRO A 108 0.03 -4.80 0.40
CA PRO A 108 0.73 -5.71 1.31
C PRO A 108 1.84 -5.00 2.08
N LEU A 109 2.52 -4.02 1.45
CA LEU A 109 3.51 -3.19 2.12
C LEU A 109 2.86 -2.34 3.22
N ALA A 110 1.72 -1.71 2.94
CA ALA A 110 1.01 -0.84 3.89
C ALA A 110 0.54 -1.63 5.12
N MET A 111 0.03 -2.85 4.90
CA MET A 111 -0.34 -3.76 5.99
C MET A 111 0.88 -4.12 6.84
N ALA A 112 1.99 -4.52 6.21
CA ALA A 112 3.23 -4.84 6.93
C ALA A 112 3.73 -3.65 7.77
N THR A 113 3.66 -2.44 7.22
CA THR A 113 4.09 -1.24 7.92
C THR A 113 3.21 -0.91 9.11
N ASN A 114 1.88 -1.03 8.96
CA ASN A 114 0.96 -0.82 10.07
C ASN A 114 1.18 -1.84 11.20
N ILE A 115 1.44 -3.10 10.85
CA ILE A 115 1.80 -4.14 11.82
C ILE A 115 3.07 -3.76 12.58
N MET A 116 4.13 -3.40 11.85
CA MET A 116 5.44 -3.06 12.43
C MET A 116 5.44 -1.74 13.22
N GLN A 117 4.50 -0.83 12.95
CA GLN A 117 4.33 0.43 13.67
C GLN A 117 3.38 0.33 14.87
N GLY A 118 2.80 -0.84 15.12
CA GLY A 118 1.95 -1.06 16.30
C GLY A 118 2.70 -0.76 17.59
N ILE A 119 2.04 -0.08 18.53
CA ILE A 119 2.60 0.35 19.83
C ILE A 119 3.12 -0.84 20.66
N GLU A 120 2.65 -2.04 20.35
CA GLU A 120 3.01 -3.29 21.01
C GLU A 120 4.19 -4.02 20.32
N CYS A 121 4.76 -3.47 19.24
CA CYS A 121 5.87 -4.08 18.49
C CYS A 121 7.20 -3.92 19.23
N ARG A 122 7.32 -4.66 20.33
CA ARG A 122 8.52 -4.81 21.14
C ARG A 122 9.01 -6.25 21.05
N LEU A 123 10.33 -6.42 21.04
CA LEU A 123 11.00 -7.72 20.96
C LEU A 123 10.80 -8.60 22.21
N ASP A 124 10.35 -8.02 23.32
CA ASP A 124 10.03 -8.71 24.57
C ASP A 124 8.71 -9.50 24.50
N VAL A 125 7.85 -9.18 23.51
CA VAL A 125 6.61 -9.91 23.24
C VAL A 125 6.87 -10.94 22.15
N TRP A 126 7.05 -12.19 22.55
CA TRP A 126 7.32 -13.35 21.68
C TRP A 126 6.41 -13.46 20.44
N LEU A 127 5.12 -13.12 20.58
CA LEU A 127 4.13 -13.11 19.50
C LEU A 127 4.49 -12.13 18.36
N GLN A 128 5.23 -11.06 18.65
CA GLN A 128 5.54 -9.98 17.71
C GLN A 128 6.73 -10.33 16.81
N THR A 129 7.74 -11.03 17.33
CA THR A 129 8.86 -11.52 16.53
C THR A 129 8.39 -12.50 15.44
N GLU A 130 7.38 -13.31 15.77
CA GLU A 130 6.73 -14.19 14.81
C GLU A 130 5.92 -13.43 13.79
N LEU A 131 5.09 -12.49 14.26
CA LEU A 131 4.30 -11.63 13.38
C LEU A 131 5.20 -10.89 12.40
N LEU A 132 6.39 -10.45 12.82
CA LEU A 132 7.40 -9.84 11.99
C LEU A 132 7.94 -10.81 10.92
N LEU A 133 8.43 -11.99 11.33
CA LEU A 133 8.96 -12.99 10.40
C LEU A 133 7.89 -13.47 9.40
N TRP A 134 6.68 -13.69 9.88
CA TRP A 134 5.52 -14.04 9.06
C TRP A 134 5.15 -12.92 8.08
N THR A 135 5.21 -11.66 8.52
CA THR A 135 4.99 -10.50 7.66
C THR A 135 6.04 -10.41 6.56
N PHE A 136 7.32 -10.60 6.89
CA PHE A 136 8.41 -10.64 5.89
C PHE A 136 8.25 -11.79 4.90
N GLY A 137 7.97 -13.01 5.38
CA GLY A 137 7.74 -14.18 4.53
C GLY A 137 6.53 -14.02 3.62
N ASN A 138 5.44 -13.45 4.14
CA ASN A 138 4.25 -13.16 3.35
C ASN A 138 4.46 -12.08 2.30
N LEU A 139 5.19 -11.02 2.64
CA LEU A 139 5.59 -10.02 1.66
C LEU A 139 6.40 -10.67 0.54
N TYR A 140 7.42 -11.44 0.90
CA TYR A 140 8.25 -12.12 -0.08
C TYR A 140 7.41 -13.01 -1.00
N ARG A 141 6.56 -13.85 -0.42
CA ARG A 141 5.64 -14.73 -1.16
C ARG A 141 4.73 -13.94 -2.09
N ALA A 142 4.04 -12.91 -1.58
CA ALA A 142 3.10 -12.11 -2.37
C ALA A 142 3.75 -11.47 -3.60
N PHE A 143 4.97 -10.95 -3.47
CA PHE A 143 5.70 -10.38 -4.60
C PHE A 143 6.33 -11.45 -5.50
N ASN A 144 6.73 -12.60 -4.94
CA ASN A 144 7.27 -13.70 -5.72
C ASN A 144 6.21 -14.39 -6.59
N GLU A 145 4.97 -14.42 -6.14
CA GLU A 145 3.82 -14.96 -6.88
C GLU A 145 3.33 -14.03 -8.02
N LEU A 146 3.86 -12.81 -8.13
CA LEU A 146 3.56 -11.95 -9.28
C LEU A 146 4.12 -12.59 -10.58
N THR A 147 3.21 -12.94 -11.48
CA THR A 147 3.50 -13.58 -12.78
C THR A 147 3.37 -12.64 -13.98
N ASP A 148 2.66 -11.52 -13.82
CA ASP A 148 2.44 -10.56 -14.91
C ASP A 148 3.78 -9.94 -15.38
N PRO A 149 4.11 -10.00 -16.70
CA PRO A 149 5.35 -9.45 -17.23
C PRO A 149 5.57 -7.97 -16.92
N ALA A 150 4.51 -7.15 -16.86
CA ALA A 150 4.62 -5.73 -16.54
C ALA A 150 4.96 -5.48 -15.06
N ASP A 151 4.82 -6.47 -14.17
CA ASP A 151 5.22 -6.37 -12.76
C ASP A 151 6.65 -6.81 -12.50
N ARG A 152 7.37 -7.30 -13.51
CA ARG A 152 8.73 -7.84 -13.36
C ARG A 152 9.69 -6.86 -12.66
N HIS A 153 9.62 -5.58 -13.01
CA HIS A 153 10.46 -4.54 -12.40
C HIS A 153 10.11 -4.31 -10.93
N VAL A 154 8.81 -4.24 -10.60
CA VAL A 154 8.34 -4.08 -9.22
C VAL A 154 8.72 -5.30 -8.39
N LYS A 155 8.43 -6.51 -8.87
CA LYS A 155 8.83 -7.78 -8.26
C LYS A 155 10.32 -7.80 -7.95
N LYS A 156 11.17 -7.54 -8.95
CA LYS A 156 12.63 -7.54 -8.76
C LYS A 156 13.07 -6.52 -7.71
N ALA A 157 12.56 -5.28 -7.79
CA ALA A 157 12.96 -4.21 -6.88
C ALA A 157 12.51 -4.48 -5.43
N VAL A 158 11.28 -4.96 -5.24
CA VAL A 158 10.73 -5.25 -3.91
C VAL A 158 11.41 -6.46 -3.29
N LEU A 159 11.57 -7.57 -4.02
CA LEU A 159 12.27 -8.76 -3.51
C LEU A 159 13.72 -8.42 -3.13
N ALA A 160 14.45 -7.68 -3.98
CA ALA A 160 15.80 -7.23 -3.67
C ALA A 160 15.84 -6.33 -2.42
N SER A 161 14.83 -5.47 -2.24
CA SER A 161 14.72 -4.62 -1.05
C SER A 161 14.42 -5.42 0.22
N ILE A 162 13.57 -6.45 0.13
CA ILE A 162 13.27 -7.36 1.25
C ILE A 162 14.52 -8.12 1.65
N GLU A 163 15.23 -8.73 0.70
CA GLU A 163 16.48 -9.45 0.94
C GLU A 163 17.56 -8.54 1.54
N LEU A 164 17.71 -7.33 1.00
CA LEU A 164 18.67 -6.36 1.54
C LEU A 164 18.33 -5.98 2.98
N ARG A 165 17.06 -5.75 3.30
CA ARG A 165 16.65 -5.44 4.68
C ARG A 165 16.88 -6.63 5.60
N TRP A 166 16.50 -7.84 5.17
CA TRP A 166 16.74 -9.06 5.91
C TRP A 166 18.23 -9.28 6.19
N SER A 167 19.12 -9.03 5.21
CA SER A 167 20.57 -9.16 5.38
C SER A 167 21.19 -8.19 6.40
N LYS A 168 20.52 -7.05 6.65
CA LYS A 168 20.95 -6.02 7.61
C LYS A 168 20.32 -6.18 8.98
N CYS A 169 19.30 -7.02 9.09
CA CYS A 169 18.66 -7.33 10.35
C CYS A 169 19.53 -8.30 11.16
N ASP A 170 19.28 -8.33 12.47
CA ASP A 170 19.92 -9.27 13.37
C ASP A 170 19.25 -10.65 13.26
N GLN A 171 19.51 -11.31 12.13
CA GLN A 171 18.85 -12.56 11.72
C GLN A 171 18.95 -13.62 12.83
N ASP A 172 20.12 -13.72 13.47
CA ASP A 172 20.37 -14.67 14.55
C ASP A 172 19.36 -14.49 15.70
N VAL A 173 19.07 -13.25 16.11
CA VAL A 173 18.09 -12.94 17.16
C VAL A 173 16.68 -13.34 16.74
N PHE A 174 16.27 -12.98 15.52
CA PHE A 174 14.93 -13.31 15.03
C PHE A 174 14.72 -14.82 14.87
N ILE A 175 15.73 -15.53 14.35
CA ILE A 175 15.70 -16.98 14.19
C ILE A 175 15.66 -17.66 15.56
N ALA A 176 16.47 -17.21 16.52
CA ALA A 176 16.46 -17.77 17.87
C ALA A 176 15.11 -17.53 18.57
N ALA A 177 14.54 -16.33 18.46
CA ALA A 177 13.22 -16.01 19.01
C ALA A 177 12.12 -16.90 18.44
N TRP A 178 12.19 -17.25 17.15
CA TRP A 178 11.29 -18.24 16.56
C TRP A 178 11.52 -19.65 17.12
N ILE A 179 12.77 -20.11 17.20
CA ILE A 179 13.12 -21.47 17.70
C ILE A 179 12.59 -21.69 19.11
N PHE A 180 12.67 -20.66 19.96
CA PHE A 180 12.18 -20.72 21.34
C PHE A 180 10.65 -20.60 21.46
N ASN A 181 9.93 -20.32 20.37
CA ASN A 181 8.48 -20.27 20.44
C ASN A 181 7.89 -21.69 20.52
N LEU A 182 7.38 -22.03 21.70
CA LEU A 182 6.81 -23.35 22.02
C LEU A 182 5.50 -23.65 21.27
N TYR A 183 4.86 -22.66 20.64
CA TYR A 183 3.61 -22.84 19.88
C TYR A 183 3.84 -23.28 18.43
N PHE A 184 5.01 -23.02 17.86
CA PHE A 184 5.30 -23.35 16.47
C PHE A 184 6.29 -24.51 16.39
N SER A 185 5.85 -25.58 15.74
CA SER A 185 6.73 -26.72 15.50
C SER A 185 7.91 -26.29 14.63
N VAL A 186 9.11 -26.73 15.00
CA VAL A 186 10.36 -26.64 14.21
C VAL A 186 10.23 -27.28 12.81
N SER A 187 9.05 -27.84 12.46
CA SER A 187 8.70 -28.44 11.17
C SER A 187 8.99 -27.56 9.97
N TRP A 188 8.81 -26.24 10.06
CA TRP A 188 9.10 -25.28 8.99
C TRP A 188 10.59 -25.21 8.61
N PHE A 189 11.45 -25.72 9.49
CA PHE A 189 12.90 -25.60 9.39
C PHE A 189 13.63 -26.94 9.29
N LYS A 190 12.90 -28.06 9.26
CA LYS A 190 13.45 -29.42 9.26
C LYS A 190 14.40 -29.76 8.11
N SER A 191 14.43 -28.95 7.05
CA SER A 191 15.23 -29.23 5.84
C SER A 191 16.50 -28.38 5.69
N HIS A 192 16.81 -27.46 6.61
CA HIS A 192 18.00 -26.60 6.48
C HIS A 192 19.15 -27.04 7.41
N PRO A 193 20.37 -27.30 6.93
CA PRO A 193 21.50 -27.76 7.76
C PRO A 193 21.83 -26.86 8.97
N PHE A 194 21.61 -25.55 8.79
CA PHE A 194 21.76 -24.52 9.81
C PHE A 194 20.83 -24.70 11.03
N LEU A 195 19.70 -25.39 10.86
CA LEU A 195 18.67 -25.55 11.89
C LEU A 195 18.65 -26.98 12.45
N SER A 196 19.75 -27.72 12.25
CA SER A 196 20.06 -28.93 13.00
C SER A 196 20.34 -28.61 14.48
N ASN A 197 20.24 -29.59 15.38
CA ASN A 197 20.55 -29.40 16.81
C ASN A 197 21.93 -28.77 17.03
N ARG A 198 22.93 -29.13 16.22
CA ARG A 198 24.27 -28.52 16.26
C ARG A 198 24.26 -27.05 15.82
N GLY A 199 23.54 -26.75 14.75
CA GLY A 199 23.39 -25.38 14.24
C GLY A 199 22.65 -24.47 15.21
N ILE A 200 21.56 -24.96 15.79
CA ILE A 200 20.79 -24.27 16.85
C ILE A 200 21.69 -24.02 18.06
N PHE A 201 22.40 -25.03 18.56
CA PHE A 201 23.31 -24.84 19.70
C PHE A 201 24.41 -23.81 19.40
N SER A 202 24.99 -23.84 18.20
CA SER A 202 25.98 -22.85 17.77
C SER A 202 25.39 -21.44 17.72
N LEU A 203 24.19 -21.28 17.16
CA LEU A 203 23.45 -20.02 17.14
C LEU A 203 23.22 -19.46 18.56
N LEU A 204 22.67 -20.29 19.45
CA LEU A 204 22.39 -19.89 20.83
C LEU A 204 23.66 -19.52 21.60
N ARG A 205 24.75 -20.26 21.38
CA ARG A 205 26.05 -19.93 21.99
C ARG A 205 26.60 -18.59 21.49
N ARG A 206 26.48 -18.29 20.19
CA ARG A 206 26.90 -16.98 19.65
C ARG A 206 26.08 -15.85 20.27
N LEU A 207 24.77 -16.01 20.37
CA LEU A 207 23.89 -15.02 20.98
C LEU A 207 24.18 -14.82 22.47
N HIS A 208 24.37 -15.92 23.22
CA HIS A 208 24.73 -15.87 24.63
C HIS A 208 26.00 -15.04 24.83
N ASN A 209 27.09 -15.39 24.14
CA ASN A 209 28.37 -14.67 24.23
C ASN A 209 28.30 -13.20 23.79
N ARG A 210 27.31 -12.83 22.96
CA ARG A 210 27.16 -11.46 22.48
C ARG A 210 26.39 -10.58 23.47
N PHE A 211 25.48 -11.17 24.24
CA PHE A 211 24.57 -10.45 25.13
C PHE A 211 24.93 -10.56 26.62
N PHE A 212 25.67 -11.60 27.02
CA PHE A 212 26.08 -11.90 28.39
C PHE A 212 27.58 -12.19 28.46
#